data_AF-A0A3A8YHI2-F1
#
_entry.id   AF-A0A3A8YHI2-F1
#
_cell.length_a   1.000
_cell.length_b   1.000
_cell.length_c   1.000
_cell.angle_alpha   90.00
_cell.angle_beta   90.00
_cell.angle_gamma   90.00
#
_symmetry.space_group_name_H-M   'P 1'
#
loop_
_entity.id
_entity.type
_entity.pdbx_description
1 polymer ?
#
loop_
_entity_poly.entity_id
_entity_poly.type
_entity_poly.pdbx_seq_one_letter_code
_entity_poly.pdbx_strand_id
1 'polypeptide(L)'
;MGKQITFYADPKLSKSIRAWALSLNLVIVQQDARNKVVHFFRNIEDSPENYSIYFWDEQLGGITFNSNTGLINDSISPVIAVNQTRIEDGEKCIYPGRLWIASSYFDANGIKVLAHPNLMKKYSQLRTQVKRNMIYQELPHGENRDIYIKGYVSESILSSTMWKSFRFM
;
A
#
# COMPACT_ATOMS: atom_id res chain seq x y z
N MET A 1 8.93 14.36 -1.92
CA MET A 1 7.85 14.07 -2.88
C MET A 1 7.94 12.61 -3.30
N GLY A 2 6.81 11.93 -3.48
CA GLY A 2 6.75 10.50 -3.82
C GLY A 2 5.77 10.20 -4.95
N LYS A 3 5.69 8.94 -5.36
CA LYS A 3 4.67 8.44 -6.29
C LYS A 3 3.66 7.62 -5.51
N GLN A 4 2.38 7.75 -5.88
CA GLN A 4 1.31 6.98 -5.27
C GLN A 4 0.29 6.45 -6.28
N ILE A 5 -0.41 5.41 -5.87
CA ILE A 5 -1.67 4.96 -6.47
C ILE A 5 -2.62 4.57 -5.34
N THR A 6 -3.86 5.07 -5.45
CA THR A 6 -4.97 4.74 -4.57
C THR A 6 -5.84 3.67 -5.22
N PHE A 7 -6.29 2.70 -4.45
CA PHE A 7 -7.13 1.61 -4.93
C PHE A 7 -8.14 1.15 -3.88
N TYR A 8 -9.18 0.44 -4.32
CA TYR A 8 -10.22 -0.16 -3.51
C TYR A 8 -10.30 -1.64 -3.89
N ALA A 9 -9.62 -2.48 -3.13
CA ALA A 9 -9.49 -3.90 -3.38
C ALA A 9 -10.40 -4.70 -2.44
N ASP A 10 -11.07 -5.69 -3.00
CA ASP A 10 -11.63 -6.78 -2.21
C ASP A 10 -10.50 -7.63 -1.55
N PRO A 11 -10.82 -8.57 -0.65
CA PRO A 11 -9.82 -9.42 -0.01
C PRO A 11 -8.97 -10.22 -1.01
N LYS A 12 -9.57 -10.69 -2.12
CA LYS A 12 -8.86 -11.48 -3.15
C LYS A 12 -7.80 -10.67 -3.88
N LEU A 13 -8.12 -9.45 -4.28
CA LEU A 13 -7.18 -8.53 -4.93
C LEU A 13 -6.16 -8.00 -3.93
N SER A 14 -6.54 -7.76 -2.67
CA SER A 14 -5.60 -7.41 -1.60
C SER A 14 -4.54 -8.50 -1.39
N LYS A 15 -4.95 -9.77 -1.36
CA LYS A 15 -4.03 -10.93 -1.36
C LYS A 15 -3.19 -10.97 -2.65
N SER A 16 -3.78 -10.72 -3.81
CA SER A 16 -3.06 -10.70 -5.09
C SER A 16 -1.95 -9.64 -5.13
N ILE A 17 -2.17 -8.45 -4.58
CA ILE A 17 -1.16 -7.38 -4.51
C ILE A 17 0.09 -7.84 -3.75
N ARG A 18 -0.09 -8.56 -2.64
CA ARG A 18 1.02 -9.16 -1.86
C ARG A 18 1.73 -10.24 -2.66
N ALA A 19 0.99 -11.11 -3.34
CA ALA A 19 1.56 -12.16 -4.18
C ALA A 19 2.39 -11.57 -5.33
N TRP A 20 1.91 -10.50 -5.97
CA TRP A 20 2.68 -9.79 -7.00
C TRP A 20 3.97 -9.19 -6.44
N ALA A 21 3.94 -8.64 -5.22
CA ALA A 21 5.16 -8.13 -4.58
C ALA A 21 6.19 -9.25 -4.35
N LEU A 22 5.78 -10.39 -3.82
CA LEU A 22 6.64 -11.56 -3.64
C LEU A 22 7.23 -12.04 -4.98
N SER A 23 6.42 -12.07 -6.06
CA SER A 23 6.89 -12.46 -7.40
C SER A 23 7.94 -11.51 -7.99
N LEU A 24 8.04 -10.28 -7.46
CA LEU A 24 9.06 -9.29 -7.81
C LEU A 24 10.27 -9.35 -6.87
N ASN A 25 10.43 -10.44 -6.10
CA ASN A 25 11.46 -10.59 -5.07
C ASN A 25 11.44 -9.41 -4.09
N LEU A 26 10.25 -9.02 -3.63
CA LEU A 26 10.07 -8.12 -2.50
C LEU A 26 9.62 -8.94 -1.30
N VAL A 27 10.09 -8.57 -0.12
CA VAL A 27 9.67 -9.14 1.16
C VAL A 27 8.54 -8.30 1.73
N ILE A 28 7.53 -8.96 2.29
CA ILE A 28 6.48 -8.28 3.03
C ILE A 28 7.00 -8.00 4.44
N VAL A 29 7.01 -6.72 4.82
CA VAL A 29 7.45 -6.26 6.12
C VAL A 29 6.26 -5.75 6.89
N GLN A 30 6.08 -6.24 8.11
CA GLN A 30 5.05 -5.77 9.01
C GLN A 30 5.70 -5.34 10.32
N GLN A 31 5.17 -4.27 10.90
CA GLN A 31 5.63 -3.79 12.19
C GLN A 31 4.47 -3.77 13.17
N ASP A 32 4.65 -4.44 14.31
CA ASP A 32 3.78 -4.24 15.46
C ASP A 32 4.09 -2.86 16.07
N ALA A 33 3.15 -1.92 15.96
CA ALA A 33 3.33 -0.57 16.48
C ALA A 33 3.45 -0.50 18.01
N ARG A 34 2.90 -1.48 18.74
CA ARG A 34 2.94 -1.52 20.22
C ARG A 34 4.28 -2.04 20.71
N ASN A 35 4.70 -3.17 20.16
CA ASN A 35 5.91 -3.87 20.59
C ASN A 35 7.16 -3.46 19.80
N LYS A 36 6.98 -2.69 18.72
CA LYS A 36 8.02 -2.23 17.78
C LYS A 36 8.77 -3.39 17.10
N VAL A 37 8.21 -4.60 17.13
CA VAL A 37 8.77 -5.80 16.51
C VAL A 37 8.47 -5.78 15.01
N VAL A 38 9.48 -6.14 14.21
CA VAL A 38 9.37 -6.20 12.76
C VAL A 38 9.42 -7.66 12.30
N HIS A 39 8.45 -8.03 11.48
CA HIS A 39 8.33 -9.36 10.90
C HIS A 39 8.52 -9.29 9.39
N PHE A 40 9.22 -10.27 8.85
CA PHE A 40 9.56 -10.39 7.43
C PHE A 40 8.95 -11.67 6.88
N PHE A 41 8.10 -11.54 5.86
CA PHE A 41 7.39 -12.66 5.25
C PHE A 41 7.79 -12.80 3.79
N ARG A 42 8.26 -14.01 3.42
CA ARG A 42 8.61 -14.41 2.05
C ARG A 42 7.56 -15.32 1.42
N ASN A 43 6.57 -15.71 2.22
CA ASN A 43 5.40 -16.45 1.79
C ASN A 43 4.16 -15.68 2.22
N ILE A 44 3.14 -15.71 1.36
CA ILE A 44 1.89 -15.02 1.61
C ILE A 44 1.06 -15.69 2.70
N GLU A 45 1.10 -17.02 2.80
CA GLU A 45 0.31 -17.76 3.78
C GLU A 45 0.80 -17.53 5.21
N ASP A 46 2.07 -17.14 5.38
CA ASP A 46 2.65 -16.80 6.68
C ASP A 46 2.36 -15.35 7.08
N SER A 47 1.94 -14.50 6.12
CA SER A 47 1.79 -13.06 6.33
C SER A 47 0.38 -12.70 6.80
N PRO A 48 0.20 -12.18 8.02
CA PRO A 48 -1.09 -11.73 8.50
C PRO A 48 -1.72 -10.67 7.60
N GLU A 49 -3.05 -10.65 7.52
CA GLU A 49 -3.81 -9.61 6.80
C GLU A 49 -3.83 -8.28 7.58
N ASN A 50 -2.66 -7.65 7.68
CA ASN A 50 -2.52 -6.34 8.31
C ASN A 50 -2.85 -5.20 7.34
N TYR A 51 -3.49 -4.15 7.87
CA TYR A 51 -3.87 -2.97 7.09
C TYR A 51 -2.64 -2.22 6.55
N SER A 52 -1.64 -1.94 7.39
CA SER A 52 -0.42 -1.24 6.98
C SER A 52 0.77 -2.20 6.97
N ILE A 53 1.42 -2.30 5.82
CA ILE A 53 2.61 -3.13 5.58
C ILE A 53 3.60 -2.37 4.69
N TYR A 54 4.79 -2.92 4.51
CA TYR A 54 5.77 -2.43 3.53
C TYR A 54 6.22 -3.56 2.62
N PHE A 55 6.60 -3.23 1.40
CA PHE A 55 7.38 -4.12 0.54
C PHE A 55 8.82 -3.63 0.48
N TRP A 56 9.76 -4.52 0.78
CA TRP A 56 11.18 -4.21 0.86
C TRP A 56 11.99 -5.12 -0.04
N ASP A 57 13.03 -4.57 -0.66
CA ASP A 57 14.00 -5.34 -1.42
C ASP A 57 15.28 -5.49 -0.58
N GLU A 58 15.55 -6.71 -0.11
CA GLU A 58 16.66 -6.98 0.81
C GLU A 58 18.02 -6.61 0.21
N GLN A 59 18.12 -6.51 -1.11
CA GLN A 59 19.35 -6.17 -1.81
C GLN A 59 19.65 -4.66 -1.83
N LEU A 60 18.69 -3.80 -1.45
CA LEU A 60 18.79 -2.34 -1.63
C LEU A 60 19.16 -1.56 -0.36
N GLY A 61 19.56 -2.27 0.70
CA GLY A 61 19.96 -1.68 1.97
C GLY A 61 18.94 -1.89 3.09
N GLY A 62 19.32 -1.53 4.32
CA GLY A 62 18.53 -1.78 5.52
C GLY A 62 17.30 -0.86 5.67
N ILE A 63 16.40 -1.27 6.56
CA ILE A 63 15.25 -0.47 6.98
C ILE A 63 15.68 0.49 8.09
N THR A 64 15.33 1.76 7.93
CA THR A 64 15.59 2.81 8.92
C THR A 64 14.35 3.02 9.80
N PHE A 65 14.57 3.16 11.11
CA PHE A 65 13.51 3.44 12.08
C PHE A 65 13.57 4.88 12.55
N ASN A 66 12.41 5.48 12.78
CA ASN A 66 12.28 6.78 13.41
C ASN A 66 12.72 6.66 14.88
N SER A 67 13.67 7.48 15.32
CA SER A 67 14.21 7.42 16.69
C SER A 67 13.17 7.72 17.78
N ASN A 68 12.19 8.58 17.48
CA ASN A 68 11.19 9.02 18.45
C ASN A 68 10.06 7.98 18.59
N THR A 69 9.60 7.41 17.48
CA THR A 69 8.45 6.49 17.48
C THR A 69 8.87 5.01 17.48
N GLY A 70 10.08 4.70 17.00
CA GLY A 70 10.53 3.34 16.70
C GLY A 70 9.86 2.74 15.46
N LEU A 71 9.04 3.49 14.74
CA LEU A 71 8.35 3.03 13.54
C LEU A 71 9.26 3.08 12.31
N ILE A 72 9.00 2.24 11.31
CA ILE A 72 9.69 2.29 10.02
C ILE A 72 9.55 3.70 9.41
N ASN A 73 10.68 4.30 9.06
CA ASN A 73 10.74 5.59 8.40
C ASN A 73 10.77 5.38 6.89
N ASP A 74 9.60 5.42 6.25
CA ASP A 74 9.42 5.25 4.80
C ASP A 74 9.96 6.42 3.96
N SER A 75 10.27 7.55 4.59
CA SER A 75 10.91 8.70 3.94
C SER A 75 12.43 8.56 3.82
N ILE A 76 13.02 7.53 4.45
CA ILE A 76 14.45 7.22 4.39
C ILE A 76 14.69 5.77 3.92
N SER A 77 13.81 4.85 4.29
CA SER A 77 13.97 3.42 3.97
C SER A 77 13.65 3.12 2.50
N PRO A 78 14.39 2.20 1.86
CA PRO A 78 14.14 1.76 0.48
C PRO A 78 12.94 0.80 0.43
N VAL A 79 11.75 1.30 0.77
CA VAL A 79 10.51 0.53 0.86
C VAL A 79 9.39 1.13 0.01
N ILE A 80 8.42 0.29 -0.33
CA ILE A 80 7.11 0.70 -0.83
C ILE A 80 6.13 0.56 0.34
N ALA A 81 5.57 1.68 0.80
CA ALA A 81 4.56 1.69 1.84
C ALA A 81 3.20 1.27 1.27
N VAL A 82 2.49 0.42 2.00
CA VAL A 82 1.22 -0.15 1.57
C VAL A 82 0.18 -0.04 2.66
N ASN A 83 -0.92 0.62 2.35
CA ASN A 83 -2.17 0.46 3.09
C ASN A 83 -3.08 -0.44 2.25
N GLN A 84 -3.66 -1.47 2.86
CA GLN A 84 -4.67 -2.31 2.24
C GLN A 84 -6.01 -1.58 2.25
N THR A 85 -6.95 -2.01 1.41
CA THR A 85 -8.32 -1.53 1.51
C THR A 85 -8.96 -2.07 2.79
N ARG A 86 -9.69 -1.23 3.51
CA ARG A 86 -10.42 -1.63 4.71
C ARG A 86 -11.90 -1.34 4.52
N ILE A 87 -12.72 -2.37 4.66
CA ILE A 87 -14.18 -2.26 4.60
C ILE A 87 -14.69 -2.32 6.04
N GLU A 88 -15.41 -1.29 6.46
CA GLU A 88 -16.05 -1.21 7.76
C GLU A 88 -17.57 -1.28 7.58
N ASP A 89 -18.11 -2.49 7.75
CA ASP A 89 -19.54 -2.75 7.52
C ASP A 89 -20.44 -1.98 8.48
N GLY A 90 -20.02 -1.79 9.73
CA GLY A 90 -20.78 -1.06 10.75
C GLY A 90 -21.01 0.40 10.40
N GLU A 91 -19.97 1.08 9.89
CA GLU A 91 -20.05 2.48 9.46
C GLU A 91 -20.43 2.64 7.99
N LYS A 92 -20.56 1.50 7.27
CA LYS A 92 -20.72 1.41 5.83
C LYS A 92 -19.68 2.27 5.11
N CYS A 93 -18.41 2.11 5.46
CA CYS A 93 -17.30 2.87 4.90
C CYS A 93 -16.29 1.94 4.22
N ILE A 94 -15.73 2.38 3.09
CA ILE A 94 -14.62 1.73 2.41
C ILE A 94 -13.45 2.70 2.39
N TYR A 95 -12.41 2.36 3.12
CA TYR A 95 -11.16 3.12 3.15
C TYR A 95 -10.23 2.65 2.04
N PRO A 96 -9.59 3.58 1.32
CA PRO A 96 -8.72 3.24 0.21
C PRO A 96 -7.47 2.51 0.68
N GLY A 97 -7.07 1.53 -0.13
CA GLY A 97 -5.70 1.07 -0.15
C GLY A 97 -4.81 2.07 -0.89
N ARG A 98 -3.52 2.02 -0.59
CA ARG A 98 -2.51 2.91 -1.17
C ARG A 98 -1.20 2.17 -1.34
N LEU A 99 -0.61 2.25 -2.54
CA LEU A 99 0.83 2.02 -2.71
C LEU A 99 1.51 3.37 -2.78
N TRP A 100 2.57 3.56 -1.99
CA TRP A 100 3.37 4.79 -1.98
C TRP A 100 4.85 4.47 -1.96
N ILE A 101 5.64 5.22 -2.72
CA ILE A 101 7.09 5.14 -2.72
C ILE A 101 7.67 6.56 -2.73
N ALA A 102 8.69 6.83 -1.91
CA ALA A 102 9.42 8.08 -1.99
C ALA A 102 10.22 8.13 -3.31
N SER A 103 10.24 9.27 -3.99
CA SER A 103 11.08 9.44 -5.19
C SER A 103 12.55 9.72 -4.83
N SER A 104 12.80 10.06 -3.58
CA SER A 104 14.10 10.39 -3.02
C SER A 104 14.05 10.23 -1.50
N TYR A 105 15.18 9.87 -0.92
CA TYR A 105 15.42 9.70 0.51
C TYR A 105 16.46 10.72 0.97
N PHE A 106 16.64 10.88 2.29
CA PHE A 106 17.80 11.59 2.85
C PHE A 106 18.76 10.56 3.42
N ASP A 107 20.04 10.63 3.08
CA ASP A 107 21.06 9.78 3.68
C ASP A 107 21.39 10.23 5.13
N ALA A 108 22.30 9.50 5.78
CA ALA A 108 22.72 9.80 7.16
C ALA A 108 23.36 11.19 7.34
N ASN A 109 23.82 11.82 6.25
CA ASN A 109 24.41 13.16 6.26
C ASN A 109 23.37 14.25 5.91
N GLY A 110 22.09 13.88 5.73
CA GLY A 110 21.03 14.79 5.32
C GLY A 110 21.08 15.16 3.84
N ILE A 111 21.83 14.42 3.02
CA ILE A 111 21.90 14.64 1.58
C ILE A 111 20.74 13.91 0.92
N LYS A 112 20.04 14.60 0.01
CA LYS A 112 18.95 14.03 -0.76
C LYS A 112 19.49 13.06 -1.81
N VAL A 113 19.13 11.77 -1.70
CA VAL A 113 19.49 10.70 -2.63
C VAL A 113 18.24 10.24 -3.38
N LEU A 114 18.35 10.00 -4.69
CA LEU A 114 17.22 9.48 -5.47
C LEU A 114 16.86 8.06 -5.06
N ALA A 115 15.57 7.72 -5.17
CA ALA A 115 15.13 6.36 -4.89
C ALA A 115 15.76 5.37 -5.86
N HIS A 116 16.14 4.20 -5.33
CA HIS A 116 16.90 3.22 -6.09
C HIS A 116 16.12 2.80 -7.36
N PRO A 117 16.75 2.85 -8.56
CA PRO A 117 16.05 2.59 -9.83
C PRO A 117 15.34 1.24 -9.87
N ASN A 118 15.93 0.19 -9.28
CA ASN A 118 15.30 -1.14 -9.21
C ASN A 118 14.01 -1.13 -8.39
N LEU A 119 13.96 -0.43 -7.25
CA LEU A 119 12.75 -0.34 -6.44
C LEU A 119 11.65 0.45 -7.18
N MET A 120 12.04 1.53 -7.87
CA MET A 120 11.12 2.30 -8.71
C MET A 120 10.55 1.48 -9.87
N LYS A 121 11.36 0.59 -10.46
CA LYS A 121 10.92 -0.37 -11.49
C LYS A 121 9.92 -1.37 -10.91
N LYS A 122 10.23 -2.00 -9.77
CA LYS A 122 9.34 -2.94 -9.07
C LYS A 122 8.02 -2.27 -8.67
N TYR A 123 8.05 -1.06 -8.12
CA TYR A 123 6.85 -0.25 -7.85
C TYR A 123 6.02 -0.01 -9.11
N SER A 124 6.67 0.32 -10.23
CA SER A 124 5.98 0.56 -11.50
C SER A 124 5.32 -0.72 -12.03
N GLN A 125 5.95 -1.88 -11.85
CA GLN A 125 5.37 -3.18 -12.19
C GLN A 125 4.17 -3.51 -11.30
N LEU A 126 4.26 -3.30 -9.98
CA LEU A 126 3.13 -3.45 -9.04
C LEU A 126 1.96 -2.55 -9.43
N ARG A 127 2.23 -1.26 -9.65
CA ARG A 127 1.22 -0.30 -10.09
C ARG A 127 0.54 -0.75 -11.39
N THR A 128 1.29 -1.27 -12.35
CA THR A 128 0.72 -1.82 -13.59
C THR A 128 -0.18 -3.02 -13.33
N GLN A 129 0.19 -3.93 -12.43
CA GLN A 129 -0.66 -5.07 -12.07
C GLN A 129 -1.96 -4.62 -11.40
N VAL A 130 -1.90 -3.67 -10.46
CA VAL A 130 -3.10 -3.08 -9.84
C VAL A 130 -4.04 -2.52 -10.90
N LYS A 131 -3.50 -1.68 -11.81
CA LYS A 131 -4.31 -1.05 -12.87
C LYS A 131 -4.91 -2.02 -13.88
N ARG A 132 -4.22 -3.13 -14.17
CA ARG A 132 -4.70 -4.15 -15.13
C ARG A 132 -5.83 -5.00 -14.58
N ASN A 133 -5.91 -5.14 -13.26
CA ASN A 133 -6.86 -6.03 -12.58
C ASN A 133 -7.97 -5.27 -11.84
N MET A 134 -8.11 -3.97 -12.09
CA MET A 134 -9.10 -3.10 -11.46
C MET A 134 -9.71 -2.15 -12.46
N ILE A 135 -10.93 -1.71 -12.17
CA ILE A 135 -11.68 -0.77 -13.00
C ILE A 135 -11.37 0.65 -12.53
N TYR A 136 -11.00 1.52 -13.46
CA TYR A 136 -10.82 2.94 -13.17
C TYR A 136 -12.17 3.64 -13.18
N GLN A 137 -12.54 4.28 -12.07
CA GLN A 137 -13.88 4.81 -11.86
C GLN A 137 -13.87 6.08 -11.00
N GLU A 138 -14.85 6.97 -11.24
CA GLU A 138 -15.17 8.08 -10.33
C GLU A 138 -16.10 7.58 -9.22
N LEU A 139 -15.71 7.82 -7.97
CA LEU A 139 -16.34 7.28 -6.77
C LEU A 139 -16.87 8.42 -5.91
N PRO A 140 -18.11 8.31 -5.38
CA PRO A 140 -18.64 9.29 -4.44
C PRO A 140 -17.84 9.23 -3.14
N HIS A 141 -17.36 10.39 -2.69
CA HIS A 141 -16.49 10.57 -1.56
C HIS A 141 -17.10 11.50 -0.52
N GLY A 142 -16.74 11.26 0.75
CA GLY A 142 -17.22 12.05 1.88
C GLY A 142 -18.66 11.72 2.27
N GLU A 143 -19.14 12.39 3.31
CA GLU A 143 -20.41 12.06 3.96
C GLU A 143 -21.63 12.34 3.06
N ASN A 144 -21.58 13.43 2.30
CA ASN A 144 -22.68 13.89 1.46
C ASN A 144 -22.64 13.34 0.02
N ARG A 145 -21.59 12.59 -0.35
CA ARG A 145 -21.40 12.01 -1.71
C ARG A 145 -21.46 13.05 -2.84
N ASP A 146 -21.17 14.29 -2.52
CA ASP A 146 -21.15 15.46 -3.40
C ASP A 146 -19.78 15.65 -4.08
N ILE A 147 -18.73 15.06 -3.49
CA ILE A 147 -17.38 15.05 -4.03
C ILE A 147 -17.13 13.73 -4.74
N TYR A 148 -16.46 13.76 -5.89
CA TYR A 148 -16.04 12.56 -6.61
C TYR A 148 -14.53 12.45 -6.63
N ILE A 149 -14.01 11.26 -6.34
CA ILE A 149 -12.60 10.93 -6.42
C ILE A 149 -12.35 9.87 -7.49
N LYS A 150 -11.20 9.95 -8.15
CA LYS A 150 -10.79 8.96 -9.15
C LYS A 150 -9.98 7.86 -8.50
N GLY A 151 -10.40 6.61 -8.68
CA GLY A 151 -9.76 5.45 -8.07
C GLY A 151 -9.79 4.21 -8.95
N TYR A 152 -8.94 3.24 -8.60
CA TYR A 152 -9.00 1.89 -9.14
C TYR A 152 -9.80 1.01 -8.18
N VAL A 153 -10.85 0.36 -8.65
CA VAL A 153 -11.77 -0.42 -7.80
C VAL A 153 -11.88 -1.84 -8.32
N SER A 154 -11.89 -2.81 -7.42
CA SER A 154 -12.20 -4.20 -7.75
C SER A 154 -13.63 -4.34 -8.28
N GLU A 155 -13.80 -5.16 -9.31
CA GLU A 155 -15.11 -5.39 -9.93
C GLU A 155 -16.18 -5.84 -8.92
N SER A 156 -15.82 -6.70 -7.97
CA SER A 156 -16.70 -7.20 -6.92
C SER A 156 -17.31 -6.08 -6.06
N ILE A 157 -16.52 -5.05 -5.71
CA ILE A 157 -17.00 -3.87 -4.95
C ILE A 157 -18.03 -3.12 -5.79
N LEU A 158 -17.77 -2.92 -7.09
CA LEU A 158 -18.69 -2.21 -8.00
C LEU A 158 -19.97 -3.00 -8.31
N SER A 159 -19.86 -4.31 -8.48
CA SER A 159 -21.00 -5.19 -8.78
C SER A 159 -21.90 -5.46 -7.57
N SER A 160 -21.37 -5.25 -6.36
CA SER A 160 -22.12 -5.46 -5.13
C SER A 160 -23.05 -4.29 -4.81
N THR A 161 -24.02 -4.52 -3.93
CA THR A 161 -24.80 -3.43 -3.32
C THR A 161 -23.93 -2.50 -2.47
N MET A 162 -22.69 -2.89 -2.12
CA MET A 162 -21.78 -2.06 -1.33
C MET A 162 -21.51 -0.73 -2.01
N TRP A 163 -21.31 -0.72 -3.33
CA TRP A 163 -21.12 0.51 -4.11
C TRP A 163 -22.20 1.58 -3.85
N LYS A 164 -23.46 1.16 -3.68
CA LYS A 164 -24.59 2.07 -3.42
C LYS A 164 -24.78 2.36 -1.95
N SER A 165 -24.45 1.40 -1.08
CA SER A 165 -24.74 1.46 0.36
C SER A 165 -23.58 1.96 1.21
N PHE A 166 -22.36 2.01 0.69
CA PHE A 166 -21.15 2.41 1.41
C PHE A 166 -20.64 3.78 0.97
N ARG A 167 -19.88 4.45 1.83
CA ARG A 167 -19.15 5.69 1.56
C ARG A 167 -17.70 5.35 1.23
N PHE A 168 -17.13 5.99 0.22
CA PHE A 168 -15.70 5.85 -0.09
C PHE A 168 -14.95 6.98 0.62
N MET A 169 -14.01 6.61 1.49
CA MET A 169 -13.25 7.54 2.33
C MET A 169 -11.91 7.92 1.71
#